data_AF-A0A350XA88-F1
#
_entry.id   AF-A0A350XA88-F1
#
_cell.length_a   1.000
_cell.length_b   1.000
_cell.length_c   1.000
_cell.angle_alpha   90.00
_cell.angle_beta   90.00
_cell.angle_gamma   90.00
#
_symmetry.space_group_name_H-M   'P 1'
#
loop_
_entity.id
_entity.type
_entity.pdbx_description
1 polymer ?
#
loop_
_entity_poly.entity_id
_entity_poly.type
_entity_poly.pdbx_seq_one_letter_code
_entity_poly.pdbx_strand_id
1 'polypeptide(L)' 'VWFFKKNQFEIYALRNNSYEKIDRSEVLPNLDMNLLAQYAVAPNPLEAALEFREKVKEMKG' A
#
# COMPACT_ATOMS: atom_id res chain seq x y z
N VAL A 1 -9.18 6.21 2.39
CA VAL A 1 -8.05 7.16 2.32
C VAL A 1 -6.80 6.46 2.81
N TRP A 2 -5.67 6.67 2.16
CA TRP A 2 -4.38 6.11 2.57
C TRP A 2 -3.49 7.24 3.06
N PHE A 3 -2.95 7.09 4.26
CA PHE A 3 -2.00 8.02 4.85
C PHE A 3 -0.63 7.37 4.89
N PHE A 4 0.39 8.09 4.43
CA PHE A 4 1.77 7.64 4.53
C PHE A 4 2.47 8.36 5.67
N LYS A 5 2.88 7.62 6.71
CA LYS A 5 3.54 8.18 7.89
C LYS A 5 4.52 7.18 8.49
N LYS A 6 5.69 7.64 8.92
CA LYS A 6 6.74 6.79 9.54
C LYS A 6 7.09 5.55 8.69
N ASN A 7 7.21 5.69 7.37
CA ASN A 7 7.45 4.60 6.43
C ASN A 7 6.38 3.49 6.46
N GLN A 8 5.14 3.80 6.85
CA GLN A 8 4.02 2.85 6.84
C GLN A 8 2.77 3.49 6.23
N PHE A 9 1.95 2.65 5.58
CA PHE A 9 0.65 3.06 5.09
C PHE A 9 -0.42 2.77 6.15
N GLU A 10 -1.10 3.81 6.60
CA GLU A 10 -2.29 3.69 7.43
C GLU A 10 -3.52 3.90 6.57
N ILE A 11 -4.42 2.92 6.56
CA ILE A 11 -5.61 2.93 5.72
C ILE A 11 -6.81 3.26 6.58
N TYR A 12 -7.63 4.17 6.08
CA TYR A 12 -8.88 4.56 6.73
C TYR A 12 -10.04 4.39 5.76
N ALA A 13 -11.07 3.66 6.16
CA ALA A 13 -12.34 3.57 5.44
C ALA A 13 -13.35 4.56 6.02
N LEU A 14 -14.13 5.20 5.16
CA LEU A 14 -15.26 6.02 5.60
C LEU A 14 -16.46 5.09 5.83
N ARG A 15 -16.87 4.94 7.09
CA ARG A 15 -18.01 4.11 7.50
C ARG A 15 -18.92 4.94 8.39
N ASN A 16 -20.22 4.95 8.09
CA ASN A 16 -21.26 5.66 8.84
C ASN A 16 -20.84 7.06 9.33
N ASN A 17 -20.26 7.86 8.42
CA ASN A 17 -19.84 9.24 8.67
C ASN A 17 -18.57 9.43 9.53
N SER A 18 -17.78 8.39 9.75
CA SER A 18 -16.48 8.45 10.43
C SER A 18 -15.40 7.66 9.71
N TYR A 19 -14.14 8.08 9.83
CA TYR A 19 -13.00 7.34 9.32
C TYR A 19 -12.54 6.30 10.34
N GLU A 20 -12.63 5.03 9.97
CA GLU A 20 -12.15 3.91 10.79
C GLU A 20 -10.84 3.40 10.22
N LYS A 21 -9.84 3.17 11.09
CA LYS A 21 -8.57 2.56 10.68
C LYS A 21 -8.80 1.10 10.35
N ILE A 22 -8.34 0.69 9.18
CA ILE A 22 -8.43 -0.69 8.70
C ILE A 22 -7.04 -1.23 8.38
N ASP A 23 -6.88 -2.54 8.51
CA ASP A 23 -5.60 -3.21 8.32
C ASP A 23 -5.27 -3.43 6.84
N ARG A 24 -6.31 -3.58 5.99
CA ARG A 24 -6.18 -3.83 4.55
C ARG A 24 -7.11 -2.94 3.75
N SER A 25 -6.69 -2.57 2.55
CA SER A 25 -7.55 -1.79 1.65
C SER A 25 -8.74 -2.61 1.17
N GLU A 26 -9.95 -2.09 1.34
CA GLU A 26 -11.15 -2.69 0.73
C GLU A 26 -11.12 -2.63 -0.80
N VAL A 27 -10.41 -1.64 -1.37
CA VAL A 27 -10.28 -1.47 -2.82
C VAL A 27 -9.27 -2.45 -3.41
N LEU A 28 -8.24 -2.81 -2.64
CA LEU A 28 -7.14 -3.67 -3.07
C LEU A 28 -6.76 -4.64 -1.95
N PRO A 29 -7.61 -5.66 -1.68
CA PRO A 29 -7.36 -6.59 -0.57
C PRO A 29 -6.10 -7.44 -0.80
N ASN A 30 -5.74 -7.68 -2.05
CA ASN A 30 -4.56 -8.47 -2.44
C ASN A 30 -3.25 -7.68 -2.46
N LEU A 31 -3.31 -6.37 -2.22
CA LEU A 31 -2.09 -5.56 -2.21
C LEU A 31 -1.45 -5.58 -0.82
N ASP A 32 -0.18 -6.00 -0.76
CA ASP A 32 0.61 -5.91 0.46
C ASP A 32 1.08 -4.47 0.69
N MET A 33 0.57 -3.87 1.77
CA MET A 33 0.81 -2.47 2.09
C MET A 33 2.19 -2.25 2.72
N ASN A 34 2.76 -3.26 3.36
CA ASN A 34 4.13 -3.20 3.86
C ASN A 34 5.12 -3.21 2.70
N LEU A 35 4.87 -4.04 1.69
CA LEU A 35 5.64 -4.05 0.46
C LEU A 35 5.58 -2.68 -0.24
N LEU A 36 4.37 -2.13 -0.42
CA LEU A 36 4.21 -0.79 -0.99
C LEU A 36 4.96 0.27 -0.18
N ALA A 37 4.91 0.20 1.15
CA ALA A 37 5.58 1.15 2.04
C ALA A 37 7.11 1.12 1.87
N GLN A 38 7.70 -0.06 1.72
CA GLN A 38 9.13 -0.22 1.47
C GLN A 38 9.57 0.40 0.15
N TYR A 39 8.81 0.19 -0.92
CA TYR A 39 9.11 0.79 -2.22
C TYR A 39 8.83 2.30 -2.26
N ALA A 40 7.87 2.81 -1.48
CA ALA A 40 7.54 4.23 -1.41
C ALA A 40 8.64 5.09 -0.74
N VAL A 41 9.46 4.51 0.14
CA VAL A 41 10.63 5.18 0.75
C VAL A 41 11.95 4.90 0.06
N ALA A 42 11.93 4.09 -1.01
CA ALA A 42 13.15 3.75 -1.70
C ALA A 42 13.82 5.02 -2.27
N PRO A 43 15.16 5.12 -2.18
CA PRO A 43 15.88 6.27 -2.71
C PRO A 43 15.74 6.41 -4.23
N ASN A 44 15.51 5.29 -4.92
CA ASN A 44 15.37 5.21 -6.36
C ASN A 44 13.91 4.84 -6.73
N PRO A 45 13.04 5.84 -6.95
CA PRO A 45 11.60 5.58 -7.19
C PRO A 45 11.34 4.77 -8.46
N LEU A 46 12.21 4.88 -9.48
CA LEU A 46 12.07 4.14 -10.74
C LEU A 46 12.33 2.64 -10.55
N GLU A 47 13.43 2.28 -9.90
CA GLU A 47 13.78 0.88 -9.62
C GLU A 47 12.74 0.25 -8.70
N ALA A 48 12.35 0.97 -7.65
CA ALA A 48 11.32 0.53 -6.73
C ALA A 48 9.98 0.26 -7.42
N ALA A 49 9.58 1.10 -8.40
CA ALA A 49 8.37 0.88 -9.17
C ALA A 49 8.46 -0.34 -10.10
N LEU A 50 9.63 -0.61 -10.69
CA LEU A 50 9.87 -1.78 -11.53
C LEU A 50 9.78 -3.06 -10.70
N GLU A 51 10.52 -3.15 -9.59
CA GLU A 51 10.51 -4.32 -8.71
C GLU A 51 9.12 -4.57 -8.11
N PHE A 52 8.45 -3.51 -7.65
CA PHE A 52 7.09 -3.62 -7.13
C PHE A 52 6.12 -4.17 -8.19
N ARG A 53 6.23 -3.68 -9.44
CA ARG A 53 5.38 -4.16 -10.53
C ARG A 53 5.63 -5.63 -10.85
N GLU A 54 6.88 -6.09 -10.81
CA GLU A 54 7.20 -7.50 -11.00
C GLU A 54 6.62 -8.35 -9.87
N LYS A 55 6.82 -7.94 -8.61
CA LYS A 55 6.23 -8.61 -7.44
C LYS A 55 4.71 -8.70 -7.50
N VAL A 56 4.02 -7.61 -7.88
CA VAL A 56 2.56 -7.60 -8.02
C VAL A 56 2.10 -8.54 -9.15
N LYS A 57 2.90 -8.69 -10.20
CA LYS A 57 2.61 -9.64 -11.29
C LYS A 57 2.78 -11.09 -10.83
N GLU A 58 3.81 -11.40 -10.05
CA GLU A 58 3.98 -12.72 -9.42
C GLU A 58 2.86 -13.07 -8.45
N MET A 59 2.38 -12.10 -7.66
CA MET A 59 1.27 -12.31 -6.70
C MET A 59 -0.08 -12.58 -7.36
N LYS A 60 -0.24 -12.28 -8.64
CA LYS A 60 -1.46 -12.55 -9.42
C LYS A 60 -1.38 -13.85 -10.24
N GLY A 61 -0.20 -14.45 -10.33
CA GLY A 61 0.09 -15.64 -11.13
C GLY A 61 -0.24 -16.94 -10.42
#